data_AF-A0A7Y6IB25-F1
#
_entry.id   AF-A0A7Y6IB25-F1
#
_cell.length_a   1.000
_cell.length_b   1.000
_cell.length_c   1.000
_cell.angle_alpha   90.00
_cell.angle_beta   90.00
_cell.angle_gamma   90.00
#
_symmetry.space_group_name_H-M   'P 1'
#
loop_
_entity.id
_entity.type
_entity.pdbx_description
1 polymer ?
#
loop_
_entity_poly.entity_id
_entity_poly.type
_entity_poly.pdbx_seq_one_letter_code
_entity_poly.pdbx_strand_id
1 'polypeptide(L)'
;MGRSRRSRERVLGHLTELRELPLGGGPSDAFRDRLRDELLAARSGACEHPSRGSRPGSSRRGPRSLRRRVRARSLLSQLATLSLAAALMLSAFATYRAVPGDPLYPLKRAAESTLVRLSDDDVERAERELDSAKTRAEEMAELLGSSRENSPGKDALVGKTLKDMEESTRSGITRLERVRPRSPKIRSFARDQRDMVEPMLERMDGDDQDQATGYLDYIEGLAAPPG
;
A
#
# COMPACT_ATOMS: atom_id res chain seq x y z
N MET A 1 10.66 -20.80 -28.72
CA MET A 1 9.84 -21.21 -27.54
C MET A 1 10.63 -21.35 -26.21
N GLY A 2 11.91 -20.94 -26.11
CA GLY A 2 12.75 -21.21 -24.92
C GLY A 2 12.91 -20.08 -23.88
N ARG A 3 12.39 -18.87 -24.12
CA ARG A 3 12.56 -17.73 -23.18
C ARG A 3 11.48 -17.70 -22.08
N SER A 4 10.22 -17.95 -22.43
CA SER A 4 9.10 -18.00 -21.48
C SER A 4 9.22 -19.13 -20.45
N ARG A 5 9.72 -20.30 -20.87
CA ARG A 5 9.93 -21.45 -19.98
C ARG A 5 11.01 -21.16 -18.92
N ARG A 6 12.15 -20.59 -19.34
CA ARG A 6 13.22 -20.15 -18.42
C ARG A 6 12.78 -19.04 -17.46
N SER A 7 11.90 -18.14 -17.91
CA SER A 7 11.30 -17.12 -17.05
C SER A 7 10.42 -17.74 -15.97
N ARG A 8 9.57 -18.71 -16.34
CA ARG A 8 8.71 -19.43 -15.39
C ARG A 8 9.51 -20.25 -14.38
N GLU A 9 10.54 -20.96 -14.83
CA GLU A 9 11.41 -21.76 -13.95
C GLU A 9 12.14 -20.88 -12.93
N ARG A 10 12.57 -19.67 -13.31
CA ARG A 10 13.16 -18.69 -12.37
C ARG A 10 12.16 -18.15 -11.35
N VAL A 11 10.95 -17.79 -11.79
CA VAL A 11 9.89 -17.34 -10.88
C VAL A 11 9.54 -18.44 -9.86
N LEU A 12 9.45 -19.70 -10.31
CA LEU A 12 9.20 -20.84 -9.43
C LEU A 12 10.36 -21.09 -8.46
N GLY A 13 11.61 -20.89 -8.90
CA GLY A 13 12.80 -20.91 -8.03
C GLY A 13 12.67 -19.91 -6.88
N HIS A 14 12.40 -18.64 -7.19
CA HIS A 14 12.27 -17.59 -6.17
C HIS A 14 11.06 -17.79 -5.24
N LEU A 15 9.93 -18.30 -5.74
CA LEU A 15 8.78 -18.63 -4.90
C LEU A 15 9.08 -19.77 -3.92
N THR A 16 9.92 -20.71 -4.33
CA THR A 16 10.35 -21.83 -3.48
C THR A 16 11.30 -21.33 -2.40
N GLU A 17 12.25 -20.45 -2.73
CA GLU A 17 13.12 -19.78 -1.75
C GLU A 17 12.32 -18.98 -0.71
N LEU A 18 11.28 -18.25 -1.15
CA LEU A 18 10.40 -17.49 -0.26
C LEU A 18 9.58 -18.37 0.70
N ARG A 19 9.20 -19.58 0.27
CA ARG A 19 8.51 -20.57 1.10
C ARG A 19 9.42 -21.17 2.17
N GLU A 20 10.70 -21.30 1.88
CA GLU A 20 11.71 -21.89 2.78
C GLU A 20 12.22 -20.87 3.81
N LEU A 21 12.04 -19.57 3.57
CA LEU A 21 12.32 -18.55 4.57
C LEU A 21 11.38 -18.73 5.77
N PRO A 22 11.92 -18.86 7.00
CA PRO A 22 11.10 -18.88 8.20
C PRO A 22 10.50 -17.49 8.43
N LEU A 23 9.38 -17.23 7.77
CA LEU A 23 8.46 -16.17 8.16
C LEU A 23 8.05 -16.53 9.59
N GLY A 24 8.51 -15.72 10.54
CA GLY A 24 8.34 -15.95 11.98
C GLY A 24 6.94 -16.45 12.32
N GLY A 25 6.88 -17.33 13.33
CA GLY A 25 5.72 -18.13 13.71
C GLY A 25 4.39 -17.47 13.38
N GLY A 26 3.55 -18.21 12.63
CA GLY A 26 2.28 -17.72 12.13
C GLY A 26 1.39 -17.09 13.20
N PRO A 27 0.28 -16.44 12.80
CA PRO A 27 -0.54 -15.63 13.70
C PRO A 27 -0.85 -16.36 15.00
N SER A 28 -0.73 -15.65 16.14
CA SER A 28 -0.91 -16.22 17.47
C SER A 28 -2.28 -16.89 17.61
N ASP A 29 -2.38 -17.92 18.43
CA ASP A 29 -3.64 -18.66 18.58
C ASP A 29 -4.76 -17.76 19.11
N ALA A 30 -4.44 -16.81 20.00
CA ALA A 30 -5.38 -15.79 20.46
C ALA A 30 -5.92 -14.90 19.33
N PHE A 31 -5.12 -14.61 18.29
CA PHE A 31 -5.60 -13.89 17.10
C PHE A 31 -6.52 -14.77 16.26
N ARG A 32 -6.15 -16.04 16.07
CA ARG A 32 -6.95 -17.01 15.28
C ARG A 32 -8.32 -17.24 15.90
N ASP A 33 -8.38 -17.35 17.22
CA ASP A 33 -9.64 -17.57 17.95
C ASP A 33 -10.54 -16.35 17.86
N ARG A 34 -10.01 -15.13 18.06
CA ARG A 34 -10.79 -13.90 17.85
C ARG A 34 -11.32 -13.77 16.43
N LEU A 35 -10.50 -14.05 15.42
CA LEU A 35 -10.93 -14.01 14.02
C LEU A 35 -12.00 -15.07 13.73
N ARG A 36 -11.87 -16.26 14.30
CA ARG A 36 -12.87 -17.32 14.17
C ARG A 36 -14.20 -16.87 14.78
N ASP A 37 -14.16 -16.26 15.97
CA ASP A 37 -15.36 -15.76 16.65
C ASP A 37 -16.02 -14.62 15.86
N GLU A 38 -15.24 -13.66 15.35
CA GLU A 38 -15.74 -12.59 14.49
C GLU A 38 -16.40 -13.13 13.21
N LEU A 39 -15.81 -14.16 12.58
CA LEU A 39 -16.38 -14.78 11.38
C LEU A 39 -17.65 -15.59 11.67
N LEU A 40 -17.69 -16.29 12.80
CA LEU A 40 -18.89 -17.02 13.25
C LEU A 40 -20.02 -16.05 13.66
N ALA A 41 -19.67 -14.93 14.29
CA ALA A 41 -20.60 -13.85 14.61
C ALA A 41 -21.13 -13.16 13.34
N ALA A 42 -20.25 -12.83 12.39
CA ALA A 42 -20.64 -12.28 11.09
C ALA A 42 -21.54 -13.24 10.29
N ARG A 43 -21.29 -14.55 10.41
CA ARG A 43 -22.16 -15.58 9.82
C ARG A 43 -23.53 -15.64 10.46
N SER A 44 -23.61 -15.40 11.78
CA SER A 44 -24.85 -15.48 12.55
C SER A 44 -25.68 -14.20 12.49
N GLY A 45 -25.03 -13.04 12.32
CA GLY A 45 -25.67 -11.71 12.21
C GLY A 45 -26.14 -11.32 10.79
N ALA A 46 -25.92 -12.15 9.77
CA ALA A 46 -26.27 -11.83 8.38
C ALA A 46 -27.78 -11.85 8.04
N CYS A 47 -28.66 -11.93 9.05
CA CYS A 47 -30.12 -11.87 8.87
C CYS A 47 -30.84 -11.01 9.93
N GLU A 48 -30.31 -9.83 10.29
CA GLU A 48 -31.11 -8.84 11.04
C GLU A 48 -31.00 -7.45 10.40
N HIS A 49 -31.86 -7.21 9.41
CA HIS A 49 -32.29 -5.87 9.02
C HIS A 49 -33.43 -5.45 9.96
N PRO A 50 -33.29 -4.42 10.81
CA PRO A 50 -34.42 -3.91 11.58
C PRO A 50 -35.23 -2.94 10.72
N SER A 51 -36.07 -3.47 9.82
CA SER A 51 -37.12 -2.68 9.17
C SER A 51 -38.37 -2.70 10.05
N ARG A 52 -38.49 -1.73 10.96
CA ARG A 52 -39.74 -1.41 11.66
C ARG A 52 -40.62 -0.53 10.75
N GLY A 53 -41.85 -0.98 10.48
CA GLY A 53 -42.92 -0.19 9.87
C GLY A 53 -44.11 -1.03 9.40
N SER A 54 -45.10 -1.20 10.28
CA SER A 54 -46.37 -1.94 10.10
C SER A 54 -47.25 -1.37 8.95
N ARG A 55 -48.07 -2.15 8.22
CA ARG A 55 -49.41 -2.69 8.58
C ARG A 55 -50.03 -3.57 7.44
N PRO A 56 -51.13 -4.31 7.68
CA PRO A 56 -51.45 -5.60 7.04
C PRO A 56 -52.50 -5.56 5.92
N GLY A 57 -52.52 -6.60 5.07
CA GLY A 57 -53.53 -6.87 4.03
C GLY A 57 -53.59 -8.36 3.71
N SER A 58 -54.77 -8.86 3.33
CA SER A 58 -55.28 -10.20 3.62
C SER A 58 -55.22 -11.22 2.45
N SER A 59 -55.13 -12.51 2.83
CA SER A 59 -55.63 -13.72 2.11
C SER A 59 -54.97 -14.05 0.75
N ARG A 60 -54.78 -15.28 0.26
CA ARG A 60 -55.43 -16.59 0.44
C ARG A 60 -54.50 -17.67 -0.13
N ARG A 61 -54.79 -18.92 0.26
CA ARG A 61 -54.08 -20.20 -0.03
C ARG A 61 -53.63 -20.46 -1.47
N GLY A 62 -52.53 -21.20 -1.58
CA GLY A 62 -52.24 -22.13 -2.67
C GLY A 62 -50.97 -22.95 -2.38
N PRO A 63 -51.04 -24.29 -2.22
CA PRO A 63 -49.86 -25.11 -2.01
C PRO A 63 -49.30 -25.50 -3.37
N ARG A 64 -48.12 -25.00 -3.75
CA ARG A 64 -47.38 -25.56 -4.89
C ARG A 64 -45.94 -25.09 -4.97
N SER A 65 -45.09 -26.07 -5.30
CA SER A 65 -43.71 -25.96 -5.79
C SER A 65 -42.57 -26.02 -4.75
N LEU A 66 -42.22 -27.26 -4.40
CA LEU A 66 -40.87 -27.68 -3.98
C LEU A 66 -39.83 -27.55 -5.14
N ARG A 67 -39.83 -26.44 -5.88
CA ARG A 67 -38.89 -26.20 -7.00
C ARG A 67 -38.34 -24.77 -7.02
N ARG A 68 -38.17 -24.14 -5.86
CA ARG A 68 -37.57 -22.80 -5.74
C ARG A 68 -36.42 -22.73 -4.74
N ARG A 69 -35.64 -23.82 -4.59
CA ARG A 69 -34.47 -23.88 -3.70
C ARG A 69 -33.11 -24.02 -4.40
N VAL A 70 -33.07 -23.99 -5.74
CA VAL A 70 -31.81 -24.09 -6.50
C VAL A 70 -31.40 -22.77 -7.16
N ARG A 71 -32.34 -21.89 -7.53
CA ARG A 71 -32.01 -20.59 -8.15
C ARG A 71 -31.64 -19.48 -7.16
N ALA A 72 -31.99 -19.61 -5.88
CA ALA A 72 -31.58 -18.65 -4.86
C ALA A 72 -30.09 -18.78 -4.48
N ARG A 73 -29.49 -19.97 -4.61
CA ARG A 73 -28.06 -20.17 -4.29
C ARG A 73 -27.12 -19.47 -5.27
N SER A 74 -27.49 -19.36 -6.55
CA SER A 74 -26.68 -18.71 -7.59
C SER A 74 -26.56 -17.19 -7.40
N LEU A 75 -27.68 -16.53 -7.07
CA LEU A 75 -27.69 -15.08 -6.83
C LEU A 75 -26.99 -14.72 -5.51
N LEU A 76 -27.16 -15.53 -4.46
CA LEU A 76 -26.41 -15.33 -3.20
C LEU A 76 -24.91 -15.58 -3.37
N SER A 77 -24.48 -16.56 -4.18
CA SER A 77 -23.06 -16.78 -4.45
C SER A 77 -22.44 -15.66 -5.29
N GLN A 78 -23.16 -15.10 -6.26
CA GLN A 78 -22.69 -13.98 -7.06
C GLN A 78 -22.56 -12.69 -6.24
N LEU A 79 -23.52 -12.42 -5.35
CA LEU A 79 -23.44 -11.30 -4.41
C LEU A 79 -22.31 -11.47 -3.38
N ALA A 80 -22.07 -12.70 -2.89
CA ALA A 80 -20.97 -12.99 -1.98
C ALA A 80 -19.58 -12.83 -2.64
N THR A 81 -19.43 -13.18 -3.93
CA THR A 81 -18.18 -12.91 -4.66
C THR A 81 -17.99 -11.42 -4.95
N LEU A 82 -19.07 -10.68 -5.23
CA LEU A 82 -19.00 -9.23 -5.44
C LEU A 82 -18.64 -8.50 -4.14
N SER A 83 -19.19 -8.91 -3.00
CA SER A 83 -18.87 -8.31 -1.70
C SER A 83 -17.45 -8.63 -1.27
N LEU A 84 -16.94 -9.84 -1.54
CA LEU A 84 -15.54 -10.17 -1.30
C LEU A 84 -14.61 -9.37 -2.22
N ALA A 85 -14.92 -9.25 -3.51
CA ALA A 85 -14.13 -8.44 -4.43
C ALA A 85 -14.16 -6.95 -4.06
N ALA A 86 -15.31 -6.43 -3.63
CA ALA A 86 -15.46 -5.07 -3.13
C ALA A 86 -14.69 -4.87 -1.82
N ALA A 87 -14.74 -5.82 -0.88
CA ALA A 87 -13.97 -5.77 0.36
C ALA A 87 -12.45 -5.82 0.11
N LEU A 88 -12.00 -6.67 -0.82
CA LEU A 88 -10.60 -6.72 -1.26
C LEU A 88 -10.19 -5.41 -1.95
N MET A 89 -11.04 -4.84 -2.81
CA MET A 89 -10.79 -3.55 -3.47
C MET A 89 -10.74 -2.39 -2.48
N LEU A 90 -11.66 -2.34 -1.52
CA LEU A 90 -11.67 -1.34 -0.45
C LEU A 90 -10.44 -1.48 0.45
N SER A 91 -10.04 -2.72 0.75
CA SER A 91 -8.83 -2.99 1.52
C SER A 91 -7.56 -2.59 0.74
N ALA A 92 -7.53 -2.85 -0.56
CA ALA A 92 -6.43 -2.43 -1.44
C ALA A 92 -6.34 -0.90 -1.55
N PHE A 93 -7.48 -0.21 -1.65
CA PHE A 93 -7.52 1.26 -1.71
C PHE A 93 -7.09 1.91 -0.40
N ALA A 94 -7.53 1.36 0.74
CA ALA A 94 -7.06 1.80 2.06
C ALA A 94 -5.57 1.49 2.28
N THR A 95 -5.07 0.37 1.77
CA THR A 95 -3.64 0.04 1.82
C THR A 95 -2.81 0.99 0.95
N TYR A 96 -3.31 1.39 -0.22
CA TYR A 96 -2.61 2.30 -1.12
C TYR A 96 -2.43 3.70 -0.51
N ARG A 97 -3.44 4.19 0.22
CA ARG A 97 -3.40 5.48 0.92
C ARG A 97 -2.84 5.42 2.34
N ALA A 98 -2.45 4.24 2.82
CA ALA A 98 -1.90 4.13 4.16
C ALA A 98 -0.64 5.00 4.27
N VAL A 99 -0.57 5.81 5.33
CA VAL A 99 0.60 6.62 5.70
C VAL A 99 1.28 6.03 6.94
N PRO A 100 2.52 6.43 7.23
CA PRO A 100 3.19 6.02 8.46
C PRO A 100 2.29 6.19 9.69
N GLY A 101 2.18 5.15 10.50
CA GLY A 101 1.29 5.10 11.67
C GLY A 101 -0.07 4.43 11.42
N ASP A 102 -0.45 4.20 10.17
CA ASP A 102 -1.68 3.47 9.85
C ASP A 102 -1.51 1.94 9.98
N PRO A 103 -2.57 1.20 10.35
CA PRO A 103 -2.50 -0.26 10.55
C PRO A 103 -2.03 -1.05 9.33
N LEU A 104 -2.34 -0.58 8.12
CA LEU A 104 -1.99 -1.27 6.86
C LEU A 104 -0.69 -0.75 6.23
N TYR A 105 -0.03 0.24 6.84
CA TYR A 105 1.20 0.81 6.31
C TYR A 105 2.35 -0.21 6.17
N PRO A 106 2.60 -1.12 7.14
CA PRO A 106 3.61 -2.17 6.95
C PRO A 106 3.36 -3.06 5.73
N LEU A 107 2.08 -3.31 5.39
CA LEU A 107 1.71 -4.08 4.20
C LEU A 107 2.00 -3.29 2.92
N LYS A 108 1.71 -1.98 2.91
CA LYS A 108 2.09 -1.08 1.80
C LYS A 108 3.60 -1.14 1.54
N ARG A 109 4.43 -0.97 2.58
CA ARG A 109 5.89 -1.05 2.48
C ARG A 109 6.39 -2.41 2.00
N ALA A 110 5.77 -3.49 2.47
CA ALA A 110 6.11 -4.84 2.01
C ALA A 110 5.80 -5.03 0.51
N ALA A 111 4.67 -4.51 0.03
CA ALA A 111 4.32 -4.56 -1.38
C ALA A 111 5.29 -3.73 -2.25
N GLU A 112 5.57 -2.48 -1.87
CA GLU A 112 6.51 -1.60 -2.58
C GLU A 112 7.93 -2.18 -2.64
N SER A 113 8.46 -2.66 -1.52
CA SER A 113 9.79 -3.29 -1.48
C SER A 113 9.86 -4.55 -2.35
N THR A 114 8.76 -5.30 -2.45
CA THR A 114 8.67 -6.44 -3.36
C THR A 114 8.72 -6.00 -4.81
N LEU A 115 8.03 -4.91 -5.18
CA LEU A 115 8.10 -4.35 -6.53
C LEU A 115 9.51 -3.89 -6.90
N VAL A 116 10.23 -3.22 -5.99
CA VAL A 116 11.63 -2.83 -6.20
C VAL A 116 12.50 -4.08 -6.43
N ARG A 117 12.35 -5.12 -5.59
CA ARG A 117 13.12 -6.36 -5.68
C ARG A 117 12.83 -7.17 -6.95
N LEU A 118 11.57 -7.21 -7.38
CA LEU A 118 11.12 -7.93 -8.58
C LEU A 118 11.39 -7.18 -9.90
N SER A 119 11.94 -5.97 -9.85
CA SER A 119 12.39 -5.27 -11.05
C SER A 119 13.39 -6.12 -11.83
N ASP A 120 13.13 -6.28 -13.13
CA ASP A 120 13.88 -7.18 -14.01
C ASP A 120 15.25 -6.60 -14.38
N ASP A 121 15.36 -5.27 -14.43
CA ASP A 121 16.61 -4.57 -14.74
C ASP A 121 16.92 -3.41 -13.78
N ASP A 122 18.17 -2.94 -13.82
CA ASP A 122 18.66 -1.88 -12.93
C ASP A 122 18.04 -0.51 -13.24
N VAL A 123 17.60 -0.24 -14.47
CA VAL A 123 16.93 1.02 -14.81
C VAL A 123 15.56 1.04 -14.16
N GLU A 124 14.78 -0.03 -14.34
CA GLU A 124 13.46 -0.20 -13.76
C GLU A 124 13.52 -0.19 -12.23
N ARG A 125 14.54 -0.84 -11.63
CA ARG A 125 14.77 -0.79 -10.19
C ARG A 125 15.08 0.62 -9.71
N ALA A 126 15.91 1.37 -10.44
CA ALA A 126 16.24 2.74 -10.09
C ALA A 126 15.01 3.64 -10.16
N GLU A 127 14.19 3.49 -11.20
CA GLU A 127 12.94 4.22 -11.36
C GLU A 127 11.96 3.92 -10.22
N ARG A 128 11.84 2.65 -9.78
CA ARG A 128 11.02 2.30 -8.61
C ARG A 128 11.55 2.86 -7.29
N GLU A 129 12.87 2.96 -7.13
CA GLU A 129 13.48 3.60 -5.95
C GLU A 129 13.17 5.12 -5.95
N LEU A 130 13.20 5.79 -7.11
CA LEU A 130 12.77 7.20 -7.22
C LEU A 130 11.27 7.37 -6.98
N ASP A 131 10.42 6.48 -7.50
CA ASP A 131 8.98 6.49 -7.22
C ASP A 131 8.69 6.27 -5.72
N SER A 132 9.50 5.42 -5.05
CA SER A 132 9.40 5.21 -3.60
C SER A 132 9.72 6.50 -2.82
N ALA A 133 10.75 7.25 -3.25
CA ALA A 133 11.10 8.54 -2.67
C ALA A 133 9.97 9.58 -2.85
N LYS A 134 9.40 9.66 -4.05
CA LYS A 134 8.23 10.51 -4.31
C LYS A 134 7.05 10.15 -3.42
N THR A 135 6.76 8.85 -3.28
CA THR A 135 5.69 8.37 -2.40
C THR A 135 5.96 8.75 -0.95
N ARG A 136 7.21 8.69 -0.47
CA ARG A 136 7.55 9.14 0.90
C ARG A 136 7.32 10.64 1.08
N ALA A 137 7.61 11.46 0.07
CA ALA A 137 7.30 12.90 0.14
C ALA A 137 5.79 13.14 0.24
N GLU A 138 4.97 12.42 -0.54
CA GLU A 138 3.50 12.53 -0.47
C GLU A 138 2.96 12.15 0.92
N GLU A 139 3.49 11.07 1.51
CA GLU A 139 3.12 10.64 2.86
C GLU A 139 3.54 11.66 3.92
N MET A 140 4.70 12.28 3.76
CA MET A 140 5.17 13.35 4.62
C MET A 140 4.24 14.57 4.54
N ALA A 141 3.81 14.96 3.33
CA ALA A 141 2.82 16.02 3.16
C ALA A 141 1.52 15.71 3.90
N GLU A 142 1.07 14.46 3.83
CA GLU A 142 -0.15 14.00 4.51
C GLU A 142 0.02 13.98 6.04
N LEU A 143 1.17 13.52 6.55
CA LEU A 143 1.49 13.59 7.98
C LEU A 143 1.47 15.04 8.47
N LEU A 144 2.13 15.95 7.76
CA LEU A 144 2.22 17.36 8.10
C LEU A 144 0.88 18.09 7.99
N GLY A 145 0.07 17.76 6.97
CA GLY A 145 -1.25 18.37 6.72
C GLY A 145 -2.42 17.76 7.50
N SER A 146 -2.26 16.59 8.10
CA SER A 146 -3.31 15.96 8.90
C SER A 146 -3.57 16.75 10.19
N SER A 147 -4.85 16.84 10.61
CA SER A 147 -5.26 17.46 11.90
C SER A 147 -4.72 16.74 13.15
N ARG A 148 -3.82 15.76 12.98
CA ARG A 148 -3.06 15.07 14.01
C ARG A 148 -1.90 15.90 14.55
N GLU A 149 -1.95 17.23 14.45
CA GLU A 149 -0.88 18.17 14.84
C GLU A 149 -0.32 17.93 16.25
N ASN A 150 -1.10 17.33 17.16
CA ASN A 150 -0.69 16.98 18.52
C ASN A 150 -0.67 15.47 18.81
N SER A 151 -0.58 14.60 17.79
CA SER A 151 -0.50 13.16 18.02
C SER A 151 0.89 12.75 18.51
N PRO A 152 1.01 12.07 19.66
CA PRO A 152 2.29 11.59 20.16
C PRO A 152 3.01 10.74 19.10
N GLY A 153 4.25 11.08 18.78
CA GLY A 153 5.08 10.35 17.81
C GLY A 153 4.91 10.78 16.35
N LYS A 154 4.16 11.85 16.04
CA LYS A 154 4.11 12.43 14.69
C LYS A 154 5.50 12.80 14.18
N ASP A 155 6.29 13.51 14.97
CA ASP A 155 7.63 13.97 14.58
C ASP A 155 8.57 12.79 14.29
N ALA A 156 8.53 11.76 15.14
CA ALA A 156 9.27 10.51 14.90
C ALA A 156 8.85 9.80 13.59
N LEU A 157 7.58 9.92 13.18
CA LEU A 157 7.11 9.40 11.89
C LEU A 157 7.57 10.27 10.72
N VAL A 158 7.58 11.60 10.88
CA VAL A 158 8.08 12.54 9.86
C VAL A 158 9.56 12.30 9.62
N GLY A 159 10.41 12.37 10.65
CA GLY A 159 11.85 12.11 10.53
C GLY A 159 12.18 10.74 9.97
N LYS A 160 11.44 9.68 10.36
CA LYS A 160 11.61 8.35 9.76
C LYS A 160 11.25 8.33 8.27
N THR A 161 10.18 9.02 7.88
CA THR A 161 9.70 9.06 6.49
C THR A 161 10.64 9.88 5.60
N LEU A 162 11.19 10.97 6.14
CA LEU A 162 12.26 11.76 5.54
C LEU A 162 13.51 10.92 5.30
N LYS A 163 13.93 10.13 6.30
CA LYS A 163 15.05 9.21 6.13
C LYS A 163 14.80 8.14 5.06
N ASP A 164 13.62 7.50 5.06
CA ASP A 164 13.25 6.52 4.04
C ASP A 164 13.23 7.14 2.62
N MET A 165 12.81 8.40 2.51
CA MET A 165 12.81 9.19 1.27
C MET A 165 14.24 9.42 0.77
N GLU A 166 15.14 9.88 1.64
CA GLU A 166 16.56 10.10 1.34
C GLU A 166 17.25 8.83 0.87
N GLU A 167 17.06 7.72 1.59
CA GLU A 167 17.67 6.43 1.26
C GLU A 167 17.21 5.96 -0.13
N SER A 168 15.91 6.03 -0.41
CA SER A 168 15.33 5.67 -1.70
C SER A 168 15.84 6.59 -2.83
N THR A 169 15.96 7.89 -2.54
CA THR A 169 16.48 8.90 -3.47
C THR A 169 17.93 8.59 -3.84
N ARG A 170 18.81 8.42 -2.84
CA ARG A 170 20.23 8.14 -3.04
C ARG A 170 20.45 6.83 -3.78
N SER A 171 19.70 5.78 -3.41
CA SER A 171 19.78 4.49 -4.10
C SER A 171 19.36 4.62 -5.56
N GLY A 172 18.22 5.27 -5.83
CA GLY A 172 17.69 5.45 -7.18
C GLY A 172 18.62 6.25 -8.08
N ILE A 173 19.13 7.40 -7.59
CA ILE A 173 20.10 8.21 -8.33
C ILE A 173 21.41 7.47 -8.56
N THR A 174 21.98 6.82 -7.53
CA THR A 174 23.25 6.09 -7.66
C THR A 174 23.13 4.96 -8.68
N ARG A 175 22.02 4.22 -8.64
CA ARG A 175 21.77 3.13 -9.59
C ARG A 175 21.54 3.68 -10.99
N LEU A 176 20.74 4.73 -11.14
CA LEU A 176 20.42 5.31 -12.44
C LEU A 176 21.65 5.95 -13.09
N GLU A 177 22.48 6.68 -12.36
CA GLU A 177 23.74 7.23 -12.86
C GLU A 177 24.69 6.13 -13.34
N ARG A 178 24.75 4.99 -12.64
CA ARG A 178 25.59 3.85 -13.06
C ARG A 178 25.18 3.28 -14.42
N VAL A 179 23.87 3.15 -14.68
CA VAL A 179 23.36 2.49 -15.90
C VAL A 179 23.00 3.46 -17.02
N ARG A 180 22.72 4.72 -16.69
CA ARG A 180 22.42 5.83 -17.61
C ARG A 180 22.98 7.13 -17.05
N PRO A 181 24.30 7.37 -17.19
CA PRO A 181 24.93 8.59 -16.71
C PRO A 181 24.27 9.84 -17.28
N ARG A 182 24.13 10.90 -16.46
CA ARG A 182 23.55 12.19 -16.86
C ARG A 182 22.13 12.06 -17.42
N SER A 183 21.34 11.11 -16.89
CA SER A 183 19.96 10.91 -17.32
C SER A 183 19.13 12.18 -17.07
N PRO A 184 18.37 12.68 -18.06
CA PRO A 184 17.47 13.81 -17.84
C PRO A 184 16.39 13.51 -16.80
N LYS A 185 16.09 12.22 -16.54
CA LYS A 185 15.16 11.79 -15.49
C LYS A 185 15.61 12.19 -14.08
N ILE A 186 16.92 12.23 -13.82
CA ILE A 186 17.45 12.64 -12.51
C ILE A 186 17.17 14.12 -12.27
N ARG A 187 17.39 14.95 -13.29
CA ARG A 187 17.09 16.39 -13.21
C ARG A 187 15.60 16.67 -13.07
N SER A 188 14.75 15.95 -13.78
CA SER A 188 13.30 16.09 -13.62
C SER A 188 12.84 15.63 -12.25
N PHE A 189 13.33 14.47 -11.78
CA PHE A 189 13.05 13.98 -10.43
C PHE A 189 13.47 14.99 -9.37
N ALA A 190 14.71 15.50 -9.41
CA ALA A 190 15.21 16.45 -8.44
C ALA A 190 14.36 17.74 -8.38
N ARG A 191 13.90 18.23 -9.53
CA ARG A 191 13.00 19.38 -9.61
C ARG A 191 11.65 19.08 -8.97
N ASP A 192 10.98 18.01 -9.42
CA ASP A 192 9.66 17.63 -8.91
C ASP A 192 9.70 17.39 -7.40
N GLN A 193 10.77 16.77 -6.94
CA GLN A 193 10.99 16.44 -5.54
C GLN A 193 11.23 17.68 -4.68
N ARG A 194 12.02 18.64 -5.15
CA ARG A 194 12.18 19.95 -4.49
C ARG A 194 10.83 20.67 -4.40
N ASP A 195 10.11 20.74 -5.52
CA ASP A 195 8.83 21.44 -5.58
C ASP A 195 7.78 20.82 -4.62
N MET A 196 7.91 19.53 -4.28
CA MET A 196 7.10 18.88 -3.25
C MET A 196 7.59 19.16 -1.82
N VAL A 197 8.89 19.04 -1.55
CA VAL A 197 9.46 19.05 -0.19
C VAL A 197 9.69 20.46 0.35
N GLU A 198 10.09 21.42 -0.48
CA GLU A 198 10.40 22.79 -0.07
C GLU A 198 9.24 23.48 0.69
N PRO A 199 7.96 23.39 0.25
CA PRO A 199 6.84 23.96 1.00
C PRO A 199 6.51 23.25 2.33
N MET A 200 7.15 22.11 2.62
CA MET A 200 6.94 21.34 3.85
C MET A 200 7.81 21.85 5.00
N LEU A 201 8.94 22.49 4.71
CA LEU A 201 9.92 22.97 5.69
C LEU A 201 9.27 23.82 6.79
N GLU A 202 8.35 24.71 6.41
CA GLU A 202 7.66 25.61 7.33
C GLU A 202 6.79 24.89 8.37
N ARG A 203 6.49 23.61 8.17
CA ARG A 203 5.63 22.79 9.03
C ARG A 203 6.39 21.74 9.83
N MET A 204 7.70 21.62 9.62
CA MET A 204 8.57 20.65 10.29
C MET A 204 9.10 21.22 11.61
N ASP A 205 9.51 20.36 12.53
CA ASP A 205 10.29 20.78 13.70
C ASP A 205 11.75 21.05 13.32
N GLY A 206 12.56 21.55 14.26
CA GLY A 206 13.93 21.98 13.96
C GLY A 206 14.83 20.88 13.41
N ASP A 207 14.80 19.67 14.00
CA ASP A 207 15.68 18.57 13.58
C ASP A 207 15.24 18.03 12.22
N ASP A 208 13.94 17.86 11.98
CA ASP A 208 13.40 17.40 10.70
C ASP A 208 13.59 18.46 9.59
N GLN A 209 13.48 19.75 9.93
CA GLN A 209 13.70 20.86 9.00
C GLN A 209 15.17 20.94 8.58
N ASP A 210 16.12 20.79 9.51
CA ASP A 210 17.55 20.79 9.20
C ASP A 210 17.90 19.60 8.29
N GLN A 211 17.35 18.42 8.59
CA GLN A 211 17.53 17.25 7.76
C GLN A 211 16.93 17.44 6.35
N ALA A 212 15.71 17.98 6.25
CA ALA A 212 15.06 18.23 4.97
C ALA A 212 15.81 19.28 4.15
N THR A 213 16.41 20.28 4.80
CA THR A 213 17.27 21.27 4.15
C THR A 213 18.51 20.61 3.54
N GLY A 214 19.20 19.75 4.29
CA GLY A 214 20.34 18.98 3.76
C GLY A 214 19.96 18.04 2.61
N TYR A 215 18.74 17.51 2.62
CA TYR A 215 18.20 16.75 1.50
C TYR A 215 17.97 17.61 0.25
N LEU A 216 17.38 18.81 0.42
CA LEU A 216 17.15 19.76 -0.66
C LEU A 216 18.47 20.19 -1.32
N ASP A 217 19.49 20.49 -0.52
CA ASP A 217 20.84 20.80 -1.01
C ASP A 217 21.41 19.66 -1.87
N TYR A 218 21.23 18.41 -1.42
CA TYR A 218 21.67 17.23 -2.15
C TYR A 218 20.99 17.11 -3.53
N ILE A 219 19.65 17.24 -3.60
CA ILE A 219 18.93 17.11 -4.88
C ILE A 219 19.14 18.32 -5.79
N GLU A 220 19.37 19.52 -5.24
CA GLU A 220 19.68 20.71 -6.04
C GLU A 220 21.02 20.55 -6.77
N GLY A 221 22.03 19.96 -6.10
CA GLY A 221 23.30 19.60 -6.72
C GLY A 221 23.15 18.67 -7.93
N LEU A 222 22.07 17.89 -8.00
CA LEU A 222 21.77 17.00 -9.14
C LEU A 222 20.99 17.70 -10.27
N ALA A 223 20.28 18.78 -9.96
CA ALA A 223 19.50 19.56 -10.92
C ALA A 223 20.34 20.59 -11.68
N ALA A 224 21.51 20.98 -11.14
CA ALA A 224 22.41 21.95 -11.73
C ALA A 224 22.86 21.55 -13.16
N PRO A 225 22.99 22.51 -14.10
CA PRO A 225 23.55 22.22 -15.41
C PRO A 225 25.00 21.73 -15.28
N PRO A 226 25.47 20.82 -16.15
CA PRO A 226 26.88 20.48 -16.18
C PRO A 226 27.69 21.74 -16.50
N GLY A 227 28.63 22.07 -15.62
CA GLY A 227 29.63 23.13 -15.85
C GLY A 227 30.61 22.79 -16.97
#